data_AF-A0A922MLW9-F1
#
_entry.id   AF-A0A922MLW9-F1
#
_cell.length_a   1.000
_cell.length_b   1.000
_cell.length_c   1.000
_cell.angle_alpha   90.00
_cell.angle_beta   90.00
_cell.angle_gamma   90.00
#
_symmetry.space_group_name_H-M   'P 1'
#
loop_
_entity.id
_entity.type
_entity.pdbx_description
1 polymer ?
#
loop_
_entity_poly.entity_id
_entity_poly.type
_entity_poly.pdbx_seq_one_letter_code
_entity_poly.pdbx_strand_id
1 'polypeptide(L)'
;MDSELVIGDWSILRRDRDTLCGGVLLAARTPLALRRRREYETDSGEDLWASFTWQDSIVPPDAYHLPLEAEVSYESARCSNIMDPSNINPARDWNFNKCNHEQLYSLLSETSWDSVLLATNVPEAISAFYQIIYDIFNNCMPKKHRSKSVTKRYSVWFTPEITKDIKRKVTLHGIWKRSKHHDDYKNFSDLRNSLKHRVATAYQIYTKRVENKIRINPREFWRQISRLRSKGGFEPSVSYCGDSYTGAAAAEVFAKFLPACF
;
A
#
# COMPACT_ATOMS: atom_id res chain seq x y z
N MET A 1 -26.88 -20.21 7.46
CA MET A 1 -28.10 -19.40 7.27
C MET A 1 -27.67 -17.98 6.94
N ASP A 2 -27.80 -17.61 5.67
CA ASP A 2 -27.59 -16.23 5.24
C ASP A 2 -28.59 -15.32 5.94
N SER A 3 -28.09 -14.26 6.57
CA SER A 3 -28.91 -13.33 7.35
C SER A 3 -28.58 -11.89 7.01
N GLU A 4 -29.64 -11.13 6.75
CA GLU A 4 -29.60 -9.67 6.67
C GLU A 4 -29.99 -9.18 8.06
N LEU A 5 -29.05 -8.54 8.75
CA LEU A 5 -29.25 -8.08 10.11
C LEU A 5 -29.26 -6.56 10.11
N VAL A 6 -30.37 -5.98 10.56
CA VAL A 6 -30.45 -4.56 10.90
C VAL A 6 -30.34 -4.45 12.42
N ILE A 7 -29.20 -3.96 12.90
CA ILE A 7 -28.94 -3.82 14.35
C ILE A 7 -28.67 -2.35 14.64
N GLY A 8 -29.68 -1.65 15.17
CA GLY A 8 -29.60 -0.21 15.45
C GLY A 8 -29.26 0.59 14.19
N ASP A 9 -28.22 1.42 14.25
CA ASP A 9 -27.72 2.21 13.12
C ASP A 9 -26.98 1.39 12.05
N TRP A 10 -26.93 0.06 12.13
CA TRP A 10 -26.10 -0.77 11.23
C TRP A 10 -26.93 -1.63 10.29
N SER A 11 -26.59 -1.55 8.99
CA SER A 11 -26.98 -2.54 7.98
C SER A 11 -25.85 -3.56 7.84
N ILE A 12 -26.12 -4.84 8.09
CA ILE A 12 -25.12 -5.91 8.03
C ILE A 12 -25.60 -7.00 7.07
N LEU A 13 -24.76 -7.29 6.08
CA LEU A 13 -24.92 -8.38 5.14
C LEU A 13 -23.86 -9.44 5.45
N ARG A 14 -24.29 -10.69 5.56
CA ARG A 14 -23.39 -11.81 5.85
C ARG A 14 -23.70 -12.99 4.94
N ARG A 15 -22.65 -13.61 4.40
CA ARG A 15 -22.68 -14.87 3.67
C ARG A 15 -21.74 -15.86 4.34
N ASP A 16 -22.29 -16.94 4.87
CA ASP A 16 -21.52 -17.98 5.56
C ASP A 16 -21.18 -19.13 4.60
N ARG A 17 -20.06 -19.83 4.85
CA ARG A 17 -19.73 -21.07 4.12
C ARG A 17 -20.56 -22.25 4.64
N ASP A 18 -20.73 -23.26 3.77
CA ASP A 18 -21.20 -24.60 4.16
C ASP A 18 -20.09 -25.46 4.82
N THR A 19 -18.87 -24.94 4.97
CA THR A 19 -17.72 -25.62 5.60
C THR A 19 -17.35 -24.98 6.94
N LEU A 20 -16.64 -25.74 7.80
CA LEU A 20 -16.47 -25.48 9.24
C LEU A 20 -15.77 -24.16 9.65
N CYS A 21 -15.27 -23.32 8.74
CA CYS A 21 -14.64 -22.04 9.08
C CYS A 21 -14.59 -21.07 7.87
N GLY A 22 -15.36 -19.98 7.91
CA GLY A 22 -15.23 -18.84 6.99
C GLY A 22 -16.56 -18.23 6.53
N GLY A 23 -16.52 -16.97 6.12
CA GLY A 23 -17.66 -16.20 5.61
C GLY A 23 -17.28 -14.76 5.30
N VAL A 24 -18.07 -14.10 4.45
CA VAL A 24 -17.87 -12.68 4.10
C VAL A 24 -18.95 -11.85 4.80
N LEU A 25 -18.54 -10.72 5.38
CA LEU A 25 -19.43 -9.79 6.06
C LEU A 25 -19.19 -8.38 5.56
N LEU A 26 -20.27 -7.68 5.27
CA LEU A 26 -20.29 -6.30 4.83
C LEU A 26 -21.23 -5.52 5.75
N ALA A 27 -20.71 -4.47 6.40
CA ALA A 27 -21.48 -3.69 7.37
C ALA A 27 -21.32 -2.20 7.08
N ALA A 28 -22.44 -1.47 7.08
CA ALA A 28 -22.49 -0.02 6.97
C ALA A 28 -23.32 0.57 8.10
N ARG A 29 -23.05 1.84 8.40
CA ARG A 29 -23.76 2.59 9.43
C ARG A 29 -24.57 3.73 8.82
N THR A 30 -25.76 4.00 9.35
CA THR A 30 -26.60 5.16 9.02
C THR A 30 -25.75 6.44 8.92
N PRO A 31 -25.95 7.26 7.86
CA PRO A 31 -27.03 7.20 6.87
C PRO A 31 -26.78 6.26 5.67
N LEU A 32 -25.71 5.46 5.65
CA LEU A 32 -25.46 4.50 4.58
C LEU A 32 -26.29 3.23 4.79
N ALA A 33 -27.26 3.00 3.92
CA ALA A 33 -28.04 1.77 3.86
C ALA A 33 -27.44 0.81 2.83
N LEU A 34 -27.37 -0.48 3.16
CA LEU A 34 -26.89 -1.53 2.27
C LEU A 34 -28.04 -2.41 1.79
N ARG A 35 -28.02 -2.78 0.52
CA ARG A 35 -28.94 -3.74 -0.08
C ARG A 35 -28.16 -4.82 -0.80
N ARG A 36 -28.34 -6.08 -0.40
CA ARG A 36 -27.67 -7.23 -1.03
C ARG A 36 -28.16 -7.42 -2.48
N ARG A 37 -27.23 -7.72 -3.38
CA ARG A 37 -27.44 -7.92 -4.82
C ARG A 37 -27.04 -9.33 -5.19
N ARG A 38 -27.88 -10.30 -4.83
CA ARG A 38 -27.60 -11.74 -5.00
C ARG A 38 -27.44 -12.14 -6.46
N GLU A 39 -28.01 -11.38 -7.39
CA GLU A 39 -27.91 -11.61 -8.82
C GLU A 39 -26.48 -11.44 -9.39
N TYR A 40 -25.58 -10.81 -8.65
CA TYR A 40 -24.17 -10.64 -9.03
C TYR A 40 -23.24 -11.54 -8.22
N GLU A 41 -23.78 -12.28 -7.25
CA GLU A 41 -22.99 -13.20 -6.42
C GLU A 41 -22.69 -14.47 -7.19
N THR A 42 -21.45 -14.95 -7.08
CA THR A 42 -21.08 -16.25 -7.65
C THR A 42 -21.59 -17.39 -6.76
N ASP A 43 -22.07 -18.48 -7.36
CA ASP A 43 -22.65 -19.61 -6.62
C ASP A 43 -21.65 -20.30 -5.67
N SER A 44 -20.36 -20.25 -6.00
CA SER A 44 -19.28 -20.97 -5.30
C SER A 44 -18.14 -20.09 -4.78
N GLY A 45 -18.22 -18.77 -4.96
CA GLY A 45 -17.18 -17.83 -4.53
C GLY A 45 -17.43 -17.16 -3.17
N GLU A 46 -16.35 -16.61 -2.62
CA GLU A 46 -16.37 -15.78 -1.41
C GLU A 46 -16.63 -14.32 -1.76
N ASP A 47 -17.80 -14.06 -2.32
CA ASP A 47 -18.21 -12.73 -2.73
C ASP A 47 -19.58 -12.36 -2.17
N LEU A 48 -19.72 -11.07 -1.89
CA LEU A 48 -20.94 -10.47 -1.38
C LEU A 48 -21.13 -9.16 -2.12
N TRP A 49 -22.19 -9.08 -2.92
CA TRP A 49 -22.50 -7.89 -3.71
C TRP A 49 -23.57 -7.09 -2.99
N ALA A 50 -23.35 -5.78 -2.90
CA ALA A 50 -24.29 -4.87 -2.26
C ALA A 50 -24.29 -3.52 -2.96
N SER A 51 -25.48 -2.97 -3.17
CA SER A 51 -25.63 -1.55 -3.46
C SER A 51 -25.73 -0.77 -2.15
N PHE A 52 -25.16 0.43 -2.12
CA PHE A 52 -25.31 1.34 -0.99
C PHE A 52 -26.13 2.56 -1.41
N THR A 53 -27.02 3.01 -0.53
CA THR A 53 -27.78 4.24 -0.71
C THR A 53 -27.56 5.14 0.50
N TRP A 54 -27.54 6.44 0.26
CA TRP A 54 -27.42 7.43 1.32
C TRP A 54 -28.84 7.89 1.68
N GLN A 55 -29.30 7.57 2.90
CA GLN A 55 -30.68 7.88 3.35
C GLN A 55 -30.93 9.38 3.54
N ASP A 56 -29.90 10.17 3.88
CA ASP A 56 -30.00 11.61 4.10
C ASP A 56 -29.35 12.40 2.96
N SER A 57 -29.86 12.26 1.73
CA SER A 57 -29.39 13.12 0.65
C SER A 57 -29.84 14.54 0.95
N ILE A 58 -28.88 15.43 1.24
CA ILE A 58 -29.15 16.86 1.54
C ILE A 58 -29.83 17.54 0.34
N VAL A 59 -29.69 16.98 -0.86
CA VAL A 59 -30.26 17.50 -2.11
C VAL A 59 -30.86 16.35 -2.93
N PRO A 60 -32.10 16.46 -3.44
CA PRO A 60 -32.67 15.48 -4.38
C PRO A 60 -31.88 15.48 -5.70
N PRO A 61 -31.80 14.35 -6.43
CA PRO A 61 -31.05 14.29 -7.69
C PRO A 61 -31.61 15.30 -8.70
N ASP A 62 -30.76 16.20 -9.21
CA ASP A 62 -31.12 17.13 -10.28
C ASP A 62 -30.15 17.00 -11.46
N ALA A 63 -30.52 17.58 -12.60
CA ALA A 63 -29.76 17.46 -13.85
C ALA A 63 -28.35 18.10 -13.79
N TYR A 64 -28.08 18.95 -12.80
CA TYR A 64 -26.81 19.67 -12.60
C TYR A 64 -25.94 19.03 -11.51
N HIS A 65 -26.51 18.14 -10.70
CA HIS A 65 -25.86 17.45 -9.59
C HIS A 65 -26.09 15.94 -9.71
N LEU A 66 -25.40 15.32 -10.69
CA LEU A 66 -25.37 13.87 -10.83
C LEU A 66 -24.84 13.23 -9.52
N PRO A 67 -25.54 12.23 -8.96
CA PRO A 67 -25.05 11.51 -7.80
C PRO A 67 -23.68 10.91 -8.08
N LEU A 68 -22.80 10.91 -7.09
CA LEU A 68 -21.49 10.29 -7.20
C LEU A 68 -21.65 8.77 -7.40
N GLU A 69 -21.52 8.30 -8.63
CA GLU A 69 -21.29 6.89 -8.92
C GLU A 69 -19.80 6.60 -8.72
N ALA A 70 -19.49 5.88 -7.64
CA ALA A 70 -18.14 5.41 -7.37
C ALA A 70 -18.14 3.89 -7.39
N GLU A 71 -17.53 3.32 -8.43
CA GLU A 71 -17.18 1.91 -8.46
C GLU A 71 -15.88 1.72 -7.69
N VAL A 72 -15.94 1.02 -6.56
CA VAL A 72 -14.75 0.65 -5.79
C VAL A 72 -14.46 -0.80 -6.08
N SER A 73 -13.65 -1.03 -7.12
CA SER A 73 -13.05 -2.34 -7.36
C SER A 73 -11.97 -2.60 -6.31
N TYR A 74 -12.24 -3.54 -5.42
CA TYR A 74 -11.23 -4.09 -4.53
C TYR A 74 -10.73 -5.39 -5.16
N GLU A 75 -9.63 -5.31 -5.90
CA GLU A 75 -8.79 -6.49 -6.04
C GLU A 75 -8.17 -6.76 -4.67
N SER A 76 -8.34 -7.99 -4.17
CA SER A 76 -7.61 -8.48 -3.02
C SER A 76 -6.11 -8.34 -3.31
N ALA A 77 -5.53 -7.22 -2.90
CA ALA A 77 -4.14 -6.89 -3.10
C ALA A 77 -3.29 -7.79 -2.20
N ARG A 78 -3.06 -9.03 -2.65
CA ARG A 78 -1.81 -9.73 -2.39
C ARG A 78 -0.70 -9.30 -3.35
N CYS A 79 -0.95 -8.32 -4.21
CA CYS A 79 0.02 -7.82 -5.17
C CYS A 79 0.37 -6.37 -4.83
N SER A 80 1.57 -6.17 -4.29
CA SER A 80 2.17 -4.85 -4.20
C SER A 80 2.55 -4.38 -5.60
N ASN A 81 2.10 -3.19 -6.02
CA ASN A 81 2.55 -2.49 -7.24
C ASN A 81 4.00 -1.97 -7.16
N ILE A 82 4.84 -2.67 -6.40
CA ILE A 82 6.29 -2.60 -6.56
C ILE A 82 6.56 -3.65 -7.62
N MET A 83 7.17 -3.26 -8.76
CA MET A 83 7.91 -4.22 -9.56
C MET A 83 9.04 -4.76 -8.67
N ASP A 84 8.72 -5.71 -7.80
CA ASP A 84 9.68 -6.62 -7.21
C ASP A 84 10.18 -7.46 -8.39
N PRO A 85 11.50 -7.64 -8.58
CA PRO A 85 12.01 -8.52 -9.64
C PRO A 85 11.26 -9.84 -9.54
N SER A 86 10.64 -10.23 -10.65
CA SER A 86 9.52 -11.16 -10.84
C SER A 86 9.70 -12.60 -10.34
N ASN A 87 10.73 -12.88 -9.54
CA ASN A 87 11.21 -14.25 -9.31
C ASN A 87 11.12 -14.73 -7.85
N ILE A 88 10.51 -13.97 -6.93
CA ILE A 88 10.45 -14.40 -5.52
C ILE A 88 9.03 -14.30 -4.97
N ASN A 89 8.32 -15.44 -4.91
CA ASN A 89 7.93 -16.10 -3.64
C ASN A 89 6.72 -17.06 -3.78
N PRO A 90 6.82 -18.35 -3.33
CA PRO A 90 5.61 -19.04 -2.90
C PRO A 90 5.78 -19.89 -1.62
N ALA A 91 6.34 -19.46 -0.49
CA ALA A 91 5.70 -18.46 0.38
C ALA A 91 6.61 -18.05 1.56
N ARG A 92 7.93 -18.04 1.38
CA ARG A 92 8.91 -17.08 1.93
C ARG A 92 10.31 -17.57 1.57
N ASP A 93 11.05 -16.77 0.80
CA ASP A 93 12.44 -16.96 0.37
C ASP A 93 13.38 -17.57 1.44
N TRP A 94 14.38 -18.37 1.09
CA TRP A 94 15.31 -18.93 2.09
C TRP A 94 16.25 -17.86 2.66
N ASN A 95 16.61 -17.99 3.93
CA ASN A 95 17.60 -17.11 4.55
C ASN A 95 19.00 -17.73 4.43
N PHE A 96 19.68 -17.48 3.31
CA PHE A 96 21.04 -17.98 3.05
C PHE A 96 22.06 -17.55 4.11
N ASN A 97 21.87 -16.41 4.78
CA ASN A 97 22.74 -15.95 5.86
C ASN A 97 22.62 -16.80 7.14
N LYS A 98 21.58 -17.64 7.25
CA LYS A 98 21.37 -18.57 8.37
C LYS A 98 21.45 -20.03 7.91
N CYS A 99 22.17 -20.29 6.83
CA CYS A 99 22.37 -21.64 6.33
C CYS A 99 23.25 -22.47 7.28
N ASN A 100 22.87 -23.72 7.52
CA ASN A 100 23.79 -24.70 8.08
C ASN A 100 24.70 -25.24 6.97
N HIS A 101 25.92 -24.72 6.89
CA HIS A 101 26.86 -25.04 5.81
C HIS A 101 27.39 -26.49 5.89
N GLU A 102 27.65 -27.02 7.08
CA GLU A 102 28.13 -28.40 7.25
C GLU A 102 27.10 -29.40 6.73
N GLN A 103 25.83 -29.22 7.12
CA GLN A 103 24.72 -30.05 6.67
C GLN A 103 24.46 -29.91 5.16
N LEU A 104 24.63 -28.71 4.61
CA LEU A 104 24.51 -28.47 3.17
C LEU A 104 25.55 -29.26 2.39
N TYR A 105 26.82 -29.22 2.82
CA TYR A 105 27.89 -29.94 2.13
C TYR A 105 27.73 -31.45 2.23
N SER A 106 27.34 -31.98 3.39
CA SER A 106 27.04 -33.41 3.57
C SER A 106 25.94 -33.86 2.62
N LEU A 107 24.79 -33.17 2.63
CA LEU A 107 23.66 -33.52 1.78
C LEU A 107 23.99 -33.43 0.29
N LEU A 108 24.75 -32.42 -0.16
CA LEU A 108 25.16 -32.33 -1.57
C LEU A 108 26.09 -33.48 -1.99
N SER A 109 26.93 -33.98 -1.08
CA SER A 109 27.82 -35.11 -1.37
C SER A 109 27.12 -36.47 -1.34
N GLU A 110 26.09 -36.62 -0.50
CA GLU A 110 25.34 -37.87 -0.31
C GLU A 110 24.17 -38.03 -1.29
N THR A 111 23.70 -36.94 -1.90
CA THR A 111 22.54 -36.97 -2.79
C THR A 111 22.87 -37.66 -4.11
N SER A 112 22.04 -38.63 -4.51
CA SER A 112 22.10 -39.23 -5.85
C SER A 112 21.57 -38.26 -6.91
N TRP A 113 22.33 -38.13 -7.99
CA TRP A 113 21.98 -37.33 -9.17
C TRP A 113 21.41 -38.17 -10.33
N ASP A 114 21.16 -39.45 -10.09
CA ASP A 114 20.75 -40.40 -11.14
C ASP A 114 19.47 -39.95 -11.84
N SER A 115 18.53 -39.34 -11.10
CA SER A 115 17.29 -38.79 -11.66
C SER A 115 17.51 -37.66 -12.67
N VAL A 116 18.61 -36.92 -12.54
CA VAL A 116 18.99 -35.85 -13.48
C VAL A 116 19.77 -36.42 -14.65
N LEU A 117 20.67 -37.38 -14.39
CA LEU A 117 21.56 -37.98 -15.39
C LEU A 117 20.87 -38.98 -16.32
N LEU A 118 19.85 -39.69 -15.81
CA LEU A 118 19.07 -40.68 -16.56
C LEU A 118 17.80 -40.10 -17.19
N ALA A 119 17.57 -38.79 -17.06
CA ALA A 119 16.40 -38.13 -17.62
C ALA A 119 16.40 -38.19 -19.14
N THR A 120 15.23 -38.49 -19.72
CA THR A 120 15.09 -38.70 -21.18
C THR A 120 15.06 -37.37 -21.94
N ASN A 121 14.60 -36.30 -21.30
CA ASN A 121 14.49 -34.99 -21.92
C ASN A 121 15.00 -33.86 -21.00
N VAL A 122 15.38 -32.74 -21.63
CA VAL A 122 15.96 -31.59 -20.96
C VAL A 122 15.02 -30.96 -19.92
N PRO A 123 13.70 -30.78 -20.19
CA PRO A 123 12.78 -30.23 -19.20
C PRO A 123 12.65 -31.08 -17.92
N GLU A 124 12.61 -32.41 -18.05
CA GLU A 124 12.57 -33.33 -16.90
C GLU A 124 13.86 -33.27 -16.09
N ALA A 125 15.02 -33.28 -16.75
CA ALA A 125 16.32 -33.15 -16.09
C ALA A 125 16.38 -31.86 -15.25
N ILE A 126 15.92 -30.74 -15.83
CA ILE A 126 15.88 -29.43 -15.18
C ILE A 126 14.90 -29.46 -13.99
N SER A 127 13.72 -30.05 -14.14
CA SER A 127 12.74 -30.14 -13.07
C SER A 127 13.26 -30.97 -11.89
N ALA A 128 13.86 -32.13 -12.17
CA ALA A 128 14.46 -33.01 -11.17
C ALA A 128 15.61 -32.32 -10.43
N PHE A 129 16.47 -31.60 -11.17
CA PHE A 129 17.55 -30.81 -10.59
C PHE A 129 17.02 -29.75 -9.60
N TYR A 130 16.04 -28.96 -10.01
CA TYR A 130 15.48 -27.92 -9.14
C TYR A 130 14.80 -28.50 -7.90
N GLN A 131 14.09 -29.62 -8.06
CA GLN A 131 13.45 -30.29 -6.93
C GLN A 131 14.46 -30.74 -5.88
N ILE A 132 15.53 -31.43 -6.30
CA ILE A 132 16.61 -31.88 -5.42
C ILE A 132 17.23 -30.70 -4.66
N ILE A 133 17.60 -29.64 -5.38
CA ILE A 133 18.24 -28.46 -4.78
C ILE A 133 17.29 -27.76 -3.79
N TYR A 134 16.02 -27.60 -4.13
CA TYR A 134 15.05 -26.94 -3.26
C TYR A 134 14.72 -27.75 -2.02
N ASP A 135 14.72 -29.08 -2.11
CA ASP A 135 14.54 -29.97 -0.96
C ASP A 135 15.74 -29.89 0.00
N ILE A 136 16.96 -29.86 -0.52
CA ILE A 136 18.16 -29.61 0.29
C ILE A 136 18.07 -28.24 0.97
N PHE A 137 17.66 -27.18 0.25
CA PHE A 137 17.52 -25.85 0.85
C PHE A 137 16.45 -25.79 1.94
N ASN A 138 15.33 -26.51 1.77
CA ASN A 138 14.30 -26.62 2.80
C ASN A 138 14.83 -27.24 4.11
N ASN A 139 15.78 -28.18 4.01
CA ASN A 139 16.38 -28.83 5.16
C ASN A 139 17.51 -28.00 5.80
N CYS A 140 18.32 -27.30 5.00
CA CYS A 140 19.50 -26.58 5.48
C CYS A 140 19.24 -25.13 5.90
N MET A 141 18.16 -24.51 5.41
CA MET A 141 17.95 -23.07 5.54
C MET A 141 16.54 -22.73 6.03
N PRO A 142 16.40 -21.88 7.07
CA PRO A 142 15.09 -21.41 7.49
C PRO A 142 14.51 -20.42 6.46
N LYS A 143 13.18 -20.40 6.34
CA LYS A 143 12.46 -19.43 5.49
C LYS A 143 12.55 -18.03 6.10
N LYS A 144 12.78 -17.02 5.25
CA LYS A 144 12.97 -15.62 5.61
C LYS A 144 11.66 -15.04 6.10
N HIS A 145 11.62 -14.62 7.36
CA HIS A 145 10.49 -13.87 7.89
C HIS A 145 10.59 -12.41 7.41
N ARG A 146 9.90 -12.06 6.32
CA ARG A 146 9.69 -10.64 6.00
C ARG A 146 8.78 -10.06 7.09
N SER A 147 9.30 -9.10 7.86
CA SER A 147 8.49 -8.39 8.84
C SER A 147 7.29 -7.77 8.13
N LYS A 148 6.06 -8.13 8.54
CA LYS A 148 4.82 -7.45 8.08
C LYS A 148 4.81 -5.98 8.47
N SER A 149 5.71 -5.58 9.37
CA SER A 149 6.02 -4.18 9.56
C SER A 149 6.80 -3.70 8.34
N VAL A 150 6.06 -3.25 7.31
CA VAL A 150 6.42 -1.97 6.71
C VAL A 150 6.44 -1.02 7.89
N THR A 151 7.60 -0.93 8.56
CA THR A 151 7.83 0.06 9.60
C THR A 151 7.36 1.33 8.93
N LYS A 152 6.29 1.96 9.43
CA LYS A 152 5.70 3.14 8.80
C LYS A 152 6.85 4.12 8.68
N ARG A 153 7.49 4.17 7.51
CA ARG A 153 8.64 5.02 7.28
C ARG A 153 8.00 6.37 7.12
N TYR A 154 7.84 7.04 8.25
CA TYR A 154 7.48 8.44 8.27
C TYR A 154 8.43 9.15 7.32
N SER A 155 7.91 10.16 6.63
CA SER A 155 8.73 10.94 5.72
C SER A 155 9.96 11.47 6.45
N VAL A 156 11.08 11.61 5.74
CA VAL A 156 12.39 11.99 6.33
C VAL A 156 12.33 13.33 7.08
N TRP A 157 11.38 14.19 6.71
CA TRP A 157 11.15 15.50 7.33
C TRP A 157 10.19 15.46 8.53
N PHE A 158 9.70 14.30 8.96
CA PHE A 158 8.87 14.21 10.16
C PHE A 158 9.75 14.22 11.40
N THR A 159 9.45 15.12 12.32
CA THR A 159 10.07 15.13 13.64
C THR A 159 9.39 14.10 14.56
N PRO A 160 10.06 13.65 15.64
CA PRO A 160 9.46 12.74 16.61
C PRO A 160 8.13 13.27 17.18
N GLU A 161 8.01 14.58 17.33
CA GLU A 161 6.82 15.28 17.82
C GLU A 161 5.68 15.18 16.82
N ILE A 162 5.94 15.37 15.52
CA ILE A 162 4.94 15.17 14.46
C ILE A 162 4.43 13.73 14.50
N THR A 163 5.32 12.76 14.66
CA THR A 163 4.95 11.35 14.77
C THR A 163 4.08 11.08 16.01
N LYS A 164 4.41 11.68 17.17
CA LYS A 164 3.60 11.60 18.39
C LYS A 164 2.21 12.23 18.17
N ASP A 165 2.15 13.39 17.55
CA ASP A 165 0.89 14.10 17.28
C ASP A 165 0.00 13.37 16.27
N ILE A 166 0.57 12.71 15.26
CA ILE A 166 -0.20 11.84 14.35
C ILE A 166 -0.88 10.72 15.13
N LYS A 167 -0.18 10.08 16.07
CA LYS A 167 -0.76 9.03 16.93
C LYS A 167 -1.83 9.62 17.84
N ARG A 168 -1.53 10.73 18.51
CA ARG A 168 -2.47 11.44 19.40
C ARG A 168 -3.74 11.87 18.67
N LYS A 169 -3.64 12.36 17.43
CA LYS A 169 -4.77 12.71 16.57
C LYS A 169 -5.70 11.52 16.34
N VAL A 170 -5.13 10.33 16.04
CA VAL A 170 -5.93 9.11 15.86
C VAL A 170 -6.64 8.73 17.15
N THR A 171 -5.97 8.84 18.29
CA THR A 171 -6.56 8.60 19.61
C THR A 171 -7.72 9.56 19.91
N LEU A 172 -7.53 10.87 19.76
CA LEU A 172 -8.57 11.88 20.00
C LEU A 172 -9.77 11.72 19.07
N HIS A 173 -9.53 11.40 17.80
CA HIS A 173 -10.61 11.08 16.87
C HIS A 173 -11.41 9.86 17.33
N GLY A 174 -10.72 8.84 17.86
CA GLY A 174 -11.37 7.66 18.45
C GLY A 174 -12.20 8.00 19.68
N ILE A 175 -11.73 8.90 20.54
CA ILE A 175 -12.47 9.40 21.72
C ILE A 175 -13.74 10.13 21.27
N TRP A 176 -13.61 11.15 20.44
CA TRP A 176 -14.76 11.89 19.91
C TRP A 176 -15.77 10.99 19.21
N LYS A 177 -15.32 9.98 18.44
CA LYS A 177 -16.25 9.04 17.79
C LYS A 177 -17.10 8.24 18.77
N ARG A 178 -16.59 7.98 19.99
CA ARG A 178 -17.32 7.27 21.05
C ARG A 178 -18.18 8.21 21.88
N SER A 179 -17.64 9.35 22.28
CA SER A 179 -18.30 10.28 23.20
C SER A 179 -19.30 11.23 22.51
N LYS A 180 -19.04 11.59 21.24
CA LYS A 180 -19.80 12.58 20.45
C LYS A 180 -19.93 13.97 21.08
N HIS A 181 -19.16 14.26 22.13
CA HIS A 181 -19.14 15.58 22.78
C HIS A 181 -18.39 16.63 21.96
N HIS A 182 -18.83 17.88 22.10
CA HIS A 182 -18.25 19.01 21.37
C HIS A 182 -16.80 19.31 21.80
N ASP A 183 -16.49 19.19 23.09
CA ASP A 183 -15.14 19.45 23.61
C ASP A 183 -14.11 18.45 23.07
N ASP A 184 -14.49 17.18 22.94
CA ASP A 184 -13.65 16.15 22.33
C ASP A 184 -13.41 16.41 20.83
N TYR A 185 -14.43 16.91 20.13
CA TYR A 185 -14.29 17.34 18.74
C TYR A 185 -13.33 18.53 18.62
N LYS A 186 -13.48 19.53 19.48
CA LYS A 186 -12.64 20.73 19.50
C LYS A 186 -11.17 20.36 19.72
N ASN A 187 -10.89 19.52 20.72
CA ASN A 187 -9.54 19.01 21.00
C ASN A 187 -8.93 18.27 19.80
N PHE A 188 -9.72 17.43 19.12
CA PHE A 188 -9.30 16.76 17.89
C PHE A 188 -9.04 17.74 16.74
N SER A 189 -9.94 18.71 16.54
CA SER A 189 -9.88 19.71 15.48
C SER A 189 -8.66 20.61 15.63
N ASP A 190 -8.42 21.12 16.85
CA ASP A 190 -7.28 21.98 17.18
C ASP A 190 -5.96 21.24 16.95
N LEU A 191 -5.85 19.98 17.40
CA LEU A 191 -4.66 19.15 17.15
C LEU A 191 -4.48 18.87 15.65
N ARG A 192 -5.55 18.60 14.91
CA ARG A 192 -5.50 18.36 13.46
C ARG A 192 -4.99 19.60 12.72
N ASN A 193 -5.48 20.78 13.09
CA ASN A 193 -5.09 22.06 12.48
C ASN A 193 -3.63 22.39 12.80
N SER A 194 -3.23 22.32 14.08
CA SER A 194 -1.84 22.53 14.49
C SER A 194 -0.89 21.56 13.78
N LEU A 195 -1.24 20.28 13.72
CA LEU A 195 -0.44 19.27 13.02
C LEU A 195 -0.28 19.57 11.53
N LYS A 196 -1.34 20.05 10.85
CA LYS A 196 -1.27 20.45 9.43
C LYS A 196 -0.20 21.54 9.24
N HIS A 197 -0.18 22.56 10.09
CA HIS A 197 0.83 23.62 10.03
C HIS A 197 2.24 23.09 10.32
N ARG A 198 2.41 22.29 11.38
CA ARG A 198 3.72 21.73 11.74
C ARG A 198 4.31 20.85 10.64
N VAL A 199 3.48 20.02 9.99
CA VAL A 199 3.92 19.18 8.87
C VAL A 199 4.34 20.02 7.67
N ALA A 200 3.58 21.08 7.35
CA ALA A 200 3.93 22.00 6.28
C ALA A 200 5.26 22.72 6.55
N THR A 201 5.44 23.25 7.77
CA THR A 201 6.69 23.91 8.19
C THR A 201 7.88 22.95 8.13
N ALA A 202 7.73 21.72 8.63
CA ALA A 202 8.80 20.74 8.62
C ALA A 202 9.21 20.35 7.18
N TYR A 203 8.24 20.27 6.27
CA TYR A 203 8.51 20.07 4.85
C TYR A 203 9.28 21.25 4.23
N GLN A 204 8.87 22.49 4.51
CA GLN A 204 9.58 23.68 4.01
C GLN A 204 11.03 23.75 4.50
N ILE A 205 11.27 23.47 5.79
CA ILE A 205 12.62 23.42 6.37
C ILE A 205 13.47 22.36 5.66
N TYR A 206 12.89 21.17 5.43
CA TYR A 206 13.56 20.09 4.73
C TYR A 206 13.91 20.46 3.28
N THR A 207 12.97 21.07 2.54
CA THR A 207 13.20 21.52 1.15
C THR A 207 14.34 22.52 1.09
N LYS A 208 14.32 23.58 1.93
CA LYS A 208 15.42 24.56 2.02
C LYS A 208 16.76 23.90 2.34
N ARG A 209 16.76 22.91 3.22
CA ARG A 209 17.98 22.15 3.57
C ARG A 209 18.52 21.36 2.38
N VAL A 210 17.65 20.73 1.60
CA VAL A 210 18.04 19.96 0.41
C VAL A 210 18.56 20.90 -0.68
N GLU A 211 17.89 22.03 -0.91
CA GLU A 211 18.32 23.09 -1.83
C GLU A 211 19.71 23.61 -1.47
N ASN A 212 19.94 24.00 -0.21
CA ASN A 212 21.23 24.51 0.25
C ASN A 212 22.35 23.46 0.16
N LYS A 213 22.01 22.18 0.25
CA LYS A 213 22.96 21.07 0.17
C LYS A 213 23.18 20.55 -1.25
N ILE A 214 22.53 21.11 -2.27
CA ILE A 214 22.66 20.61 -3.64
C ILE A 214 24.10 20.59 -4.14
N ARG A 215 24.89 21.62 -3.78
CA ARG A 215 26.31 21.76 -4.16
C ARG A 215 27.22 20.75 -3.47
N ILE A 216 26.84 20.29 -2.27
CA ILE A 216 27.66 19.40 -1.42
C ILE A 216 27.25 17.94 -1.59
N ASN A 217 25.94 17.67 -1.72
CA ASN A 217 25.39 16.33 -1.84
C ASN A 217 24.17 16.32 -2.79
N PRO A 218 24.40 16.27 -4.11
CA PRO A 218 23.31 16.25 -5.10
C PRO A 218 22.47 14.98 -5.05
N ARG A 219 22.97 13.88 -4.43
CA ARG A 219 22.22 12.61 -4.35
C ARG A 219 20.95 12.74 -3.52
N GLU A 220 20.96 13.56 -2.46
CA GLU A 220 19.79 13.80 -1.62
C GLU A 220 18.65 14.46 -2.40
N PHE A 221 19.00 15.45 -3.24
CA PHE A 221 18.08 16.15 -4.13
C PHE A 221 17.47 15.19 -5.15
N TRP A 222 18.31 14.45 -5.90
CA TRP A 222 17.83 13.51 -6.91
C TRP A 222 16.98 12.39 -6.33
N ARG A 223 17.29 11.93 -5.12
CA ARG A 223 16.47 10.96 -4.39
C ARG A 223 15.11 11.53 -3.98
N GLN A 224 15.01 12.82 -3.70
CA GLN A 224 13.72 13.48 -3.45
C GLN A 224 12.90 13.59 -4.74
N ILE A 225 13.51 14.07 -5.83
CA ILE A 225 12.85 14.21 -7.14
C ILE A 225 12.34 12.87 -7.65
N SER A 226 13.15 11.80 -7.56
CA SER A 226 12.72 10.46 -7.96
C SER A 226 11.51 9.98 -7.16
N ARG A 227 11.50 10.20 -5.83
CA ARG A 227 10.35 9.87 -4.97
C ARG A 227 9.08 10.64 -5.30
N LEU A 228 9.19 11.89 -5.79
CA LEU A 228 8.04 12.68 -6.21
C LEU A 228 7.47 12.14 -7.54
N ARG A 229 8.33 11.77 -8.49
CA ARG A 229 7.91 11.16 -9.76
C ARG A 229 7.22 9.81 -9.57
N SER A 230 7.71 8.97 -8.65
CA SER A 230 7.14 7.63 -8.40
C SER A 230 5.74 7.64 -7.78
N LYS A 231 5.28 8.76 -7.20
CA LYS A 231 3.97 8.82 -6.54
C LYS A 231 2.81 9.25 -7.46
N GLY A 232 3.09 9.53 -8.73
CA GLY A 232 2.12 10.09 -9.68
C GLY A 232 1.74 11.53 -9.32
N GLY A 233 1.73 12.43 -10.31
CA GLY A 233 1.31 13.83 -10.10
C GLY A 233 2.42 14.83 -9.78
N PHE A 234 3.70 14.46 -9.90
CA PHE A 234 4.78 15.46 -9.98
C PHE A 234 5.01 15.85 -11.44
N GLU A 235 4.49 17.00 -11.82
CA GLU A 235 4.82 17.66 -13.08
C GLU A 235 5.74 18.85 -12.78
N PRO A 236 6.99 18.84 -13.24
CA PRO A 236 7.90 19.95 -13.01
C PRO A 236 7.36 21.20 -13.70
N SER A 237 7.30 22.31 -12.97
CA SER A 237 6.99 23.63 -13.52
C SER A 237 8.18 24.56 -13.35
N VAL A 238 8.44 25.39 -14.36
CA VAL A 238 9.52 26.38 -14.39
C VAL A 238 8.93 27.71 -14.84
N SER A 239 9.22 28.78 -14.12
CA SER A 239 8.97 30.14 -14.59
C SER A 239 10.23 30.76 -15.17
N TYR A 240 10.15 31.28 -16.39
CA TYR A 240 11.26 31.95 -17.08
C TYR A 240 10.72 33.16 -17.83
N CYS A 241 11.34 34.33 -17.64
CA CYS A 241 10.94 35.59 -18.28
C CYS A 241 9.45 35.98 -18.12
N GLY A 242 8.79 35.58 -17.03
CA GLY A 242 7.38 35.89 -16.76
C GLY A 242 6.38 34.83 -17.24
N ASP A 243 6.83 33.89 -18.06
CA ASP A 243 6.01 32.76 -18.52
C ASP A 243 6.22 31.52 -17.64
N SER A 244 5.18 30.71 -17.47
CA SER A 244 5.21 29.46 -16.72
C SER A 244 5.07 28.26 -17.66
N TYR A 245 6.00 27.31 -17.55
CA TYR A 245 6.08 26.12 -18.38
C TYR A 245 5.95 24.87 -17.51
N THR A 246 5.30 23.81 -17.99
CA THR A 246 5.17 22.52 -17.29
C THR A 246 5.71 21.37 -18.13
N GLY A 247 5.98 20.23 -17.50
CA GLY A 247 6.29 18.97 -18.17
C GLY A 247 7.57 19.04 -19.01
N ALA A 248 7.49 18.62 -20.28
CA ALA A 248 8.63 18.61 -21.20
C ALA A 248 9.12 20.03 -21.55
N ALA A 249 8.20 20.98 -21.72
CA ALA A 249 8.54 22.38 -22.02
C ALA A 249 9.36 23.03 -20.89
N ALA A 250 9.07 22.68 -19.63
CA ALA A 250 9.85 23.13 -18.48
C ALA A 250 11.31 22.64 -18.55
N ALA A 251 11.55 21.41 -19.02
CA ALA A 251 12.89 20.86 -19.17
C ALA A 251 13.68 21.53 -20.31
N GLU A 252 13.02 21.85 -21.42
CA GLU A 252 13.62 22.57 -22.55
C GLU A 252 14.02 24.00 -22.18
N VAL A 253 13.13 24.73 -21.49
CA VAL A 253 13.42 26.09 -21.01
C VAL A 253 14.57 26.07 -19.99
N PHE A 254 14.57 25.10 -19.09
CA PHE A 254 15.68 24.90 -18.16
C PHE A 254 17.02 24.62 -18.89
N ALA A 255 17.01 23.78 -19.92
CA ALA A 255 18.19 23.48 -20.73
C ALA A 255 18.70 24.70 -21.50
N LYS A 256 17.83 25.62 -21.94
CA LYS A 256 18.23 26.90 -22.55
C LYS A 256 18.84 27.88 -21.55
N PHE A 257 18.47 27.79 -20.28
CA PHE A 257 18.98 28.66 -19.22
C PHE A 257 20.39 28.27 -18.73
N LEU A 258 20.69 26.96 -18.70
CA LEU A 258 21.98 26.47 -18.19
C LEU A 258 23.22 27.05 -18.92
N PRO A 259 23.25 27.16 -20.26
CA PRO A 259 24.36 27.79 -20.98
C PRO A 259 24.51 29.29 -20.71
N ALA A 260 23.46 29.98 -20.27
CA ALA A 260 23.50 31.41 -20.00
C ALA A 260 24.04 31.76 -18.59
N CYS A 261 24.26 30.74 -17.74
CA CYS A 261 24.75 30.91 -16.37
C CYS A 261 26.25 30.58 -16.20
N PHE A 262 26.91 30.09 -17.25
CA PHE A 262 28.35 29.83 -17.33
C PHE A 262 28.98 30.75 -18.37
#